data_AF-A0A2V9H585-F1
#
_entry.id   AF-A0A2V9H585-F1
#
_cell.length_a   1.000
_cell.length_b   1.000
_cell.length_c   1.000
_cell.angle_alpha   90.00
_cell.angle_beta   90.00
_cell.angle_gamma   90.00
#
_symmetry.space_group_name_H-M   'P 1'
#
loop_
_entity.id
_entity.type
_entity.pdbx_description
1 polymer ?
#
loop_
_entity_poly.entity_id
_entity_poly.type
_entity_poly.pdbx_seq_one_letter_code
_entity_poly.pdbx_strand_id
1 'polypeptide(L)'
;MRLPSPTKRGHSRYPITGKFEGNELASYHTKKKPVTLRGQIKDISDGGFCLLANHAPKQSALLQGQLRLPKMPAQIPTLVQVRWIDRPSLRHYRIGLQYAI
;
A
#
# COMPACT_ATOMS: atom_id res chain seq x y z
N MET A 1 -29.06 -17.55 11.65
CA MET A 1 -28.39 -17.39 10.34
C MET A 1 -27.04 -16.73 10.54
N ARG A 2 -25.92 -17.41 10.26
CA ARG A 2 -24.61 -16.76 10.18
C ARG A 2 -24.49 -16.13 8.80
N LEU A 3 -24.32 -14.82 8.73
CA LEU A 3 -23.88 -14.16 7.50
C LEU A 3 -22.48 -14.72 7.16
N PRO A 4 -22.23 -15.22 5.95
CA PRO A 4 -20.88 -15.55 5.54
C PRO A 4 -20.04 -14.28 5.58
N SER A 5 -18.93 -14.30 6.31
CA SER A 5 -17.94 -13.24 6.27
C SER A 5 -17.42 -13.10 4.83
N PRO A 6 -17.21 -11.88 4.31
CA PRO A 6 -16.61 -11.72 3.00
C PRO A 6 -15.10 -11.97 3.10
N THR A 7 -14.70 -13.21 3.38
CA THR A 7 -13.29 -13.65 3.43
C THR A 7 -12.84 -14.29 2.12
N LYS A 8 -13.62 -14.14 1.04
CA LYS A 8 -13.21 -14.58 -0.30
C LYS A 8 -12.70 -13.37 -1.09
N ARG A 9 -11.43 -13.46 -1.49
CA ARG A 9 -10.71 -12.42 -2.23
C ARG A 9 -11.44 -12.09 -3.54
N GLY A 10 -11.80 -10.82 -3.73
CA GLY A 10 -12.54 -10.36 -4.93
C GLY A 10 -11.70 -10.21 -6.20
N HIS A 11 -10.38 -10.01 -6.08
CA HIS A 11 -9.48 -9.79 -7.22
C HIS A 11 -8.26 -10.71 -7.17
N SER A 12 -7.89 -11.26 -8.33
CA SER A 12 -6.64 -11.99 -8.49
C SER A 12 -5.44 -11.07 -8.24
N ARG A 13 -4.34 -11.63 -7.73
CA ARG A 13 -3.09 -10.90 -7.52
C ARG A 13 -2.07 -11.33 -8.56
N TYR A 14 -1.48 -10.34 -9.21
CA TYR A 14 -0.46 -10.52 -10.22
C TYR A 14 0.90 -10.16 -9.63
N PRO A 15 1.88 -11.08 -9.63
CA PRO A 15 3.23 -10.75 -9.21
C PRO A 15 3.83 -9.71 -10.17
N ILE A 16 4.37 -8.63 -9.63
CA ILE A 16 4.97 -7.55 -10.43
C ILE A 16 6.07 -6.84 -9.64
N THR A 17 7.12 -6.40 -10.31
CA THR A 17 8.29 -5.72 -9.70
C THR A 17 8.22 -4.20 -9.86
N GLY A 18 7.14 -3.58 -9.38
CA GLY A 18 6.96 -2.13 -9.39
C GLY A 18 7.58 -1.42 -8.19
N LYS A 19 7.42 -0.10 -8.13
CA LYS A 19 7.81 0.75 -7.00
C LYS A 19 6.66 1.66 -6.60
N PHE A 20 6.52 1.89 -5.30
CA PHE A 20 5.64 2.93 -4.78
C PHE A 20 6.44 3.88 -3.90
N GLU A 21 6.11 5.16 -4.00
CA GLU A 21 6.68 6.22 -3.17
C GLU A 21 5.58 7.22 -2.86
N GLY A 22 5.29 7.42 -1.58
CA GLY A 22 4.19 8.28 -1.16
C GLY A 22 4.36 8.79 0.25
N ASN A 23 3.59 9.80 0.61
CA ASN A 23 3.59 10.40 1.93
C ASN A 23 2.28 10.08 2.64
N GLU A 24 2.35 9.87 3.95
CA GLU A 24 1.16 9.87 4.79
C GLU A 24 0.47 11.24 4.68
N LEU A 25 -0.81 11.23 4.30
CA LEU A 25 -1.62 12.43 4.22
C LEU A 25 -1.79 13.00 5.63
N ALA A 26 -1.42 14.26 5.80
CA ALA A 26 -1.59 14.94 7.07
C ALA A 26 -3.08 15.04 7.40
N SER A 27 -3.46 14.62 8.61
CA SER A 27 -4.76 14.99 9.16
C SER A 27 -4.79 16.51 9.34
N TYR A 28 -5.94 17.13 9.04
CA TYR A 28 -6.20 18.57 9.21
C TYR A 28 -5.78 19.12 10.59
N HIS A 29 -5.71 18.26 11.61
CA HIS A 29 -5.38 18.64 12.99
C HIS A 29 -3.92 18.39 13.40
N THR A 30 -3.04 17.95 12.51
CA THR A 30 -1.68 17.52 12.90
C THR A 30 -0.58 18.22 12.11
N LYS A 31 0.27 19.00 12.79
CA LYS A 31 1.48 19.65 12.24
C LYS A 31 2.70 18.71 12.09
N LYS A 32 2.51 17.39 12.08
CA LYS A 32 3.63 16.45 11.98
C LYS A 32 4.15 16.40 10.54
N LYS A 33 5.46 16.28 10.40
CA LYS A 33 6.09 16.05 9.10
C LYS A 33 5.52 14.75 8.50
N PRO A 34 5.12 14.75 7.22
CA PRO A 34 4.63 13.55 6.56
C PRO A 34 5.69 12.45 6.60
N VAL A 35 5.28 11.23 6.96
CA VAL A 35 6.15 10.06 6.85
C VAL A 35 6.15 9.61 5.39
N THR A 36 7.31 9.68 4.74
CA THR A 36 7.48 9.14 3.38
C THR A 36 7.66 7.64 3.45
N LEU A 37 6.82 6.89 2.75
CA LEU A 37 6.94 5.45 2.53
C LEU A 37 7.44 5.18 1.12
N ARG A 38 8.49 4.36 1.02
CA ARG A 38 9.06 3.93 -0.26
C ARG A 38 9.34 2.43 -0.23
N GLY A 39 8.99 1.73 -1.29
CA GLY A 39 9.18 0.29 -1.35
C GLY A 39 9.03 -0.33 -2.74
N GLN A 40 9.30 -1.62 -2.80
CA GLN A 40 9.08 -2.45 -3.98
C GLN A 40 7.74 -3.15 -3.89
N ILE A 41 7.04 -3.24 -5.02
CA ILE A 41 5.77 -3.96 -5.09
C ILE A 41 6.10 -5.44 -5.24
N LYS A 42 5.37 -6.28 -4.50
CA LYS A 42 5.45 -7.73 -4.60
C LYS A 42 4.34 -8.29 -5.50
N ASP A 43 3.14 -7.78 -5.30
CA ASP A 43 1.94 -8.16 -6.04
C ASP A 43 0.97 -6.97 -6.17
N ILE A 44 0.14 -6.98 -7.20
CA ILE A 44 -0.89 -5.97 -7.48
C ILE A 44 -2.21 -6.64 -7.89
N SER A 45 -3.31 -5.97 -7.65
CA SER A 45 -4.69 -6.34 -8.02
C SER A 45 -5.50 -5.07 -8.22
N ASP A 46 -6.72 -5.17 -8.76
CA ASP A 46 -7.59 -3.98 -8.94
C ASP A 46 -7.99 -3.32 -7.61
N GLY A 47 -7.90 -4.04 -6.49
CA GLY A 47 -8.21 -3.51 -5.16
C GLY A 47 -7.01 -2.90 -4.43
N GLY A 48 -5.79 -3.12 -4.89
CA GLY A 48 -4.59 -2.65 -4.19
C GLY A 48 -3.36 -3.52 -4.44
N PHE A 49 -2.31 -3.31 -3.65
CA PHE A 49 -1.01 -3.97 -3.83
C PHE A 49 -0.29 -4.25 -2.51
N CYS A 50 0.68 -5.16 -2.56
CA CYS A 50 1.58 -5.49 -1.46
C CYS A 50 2.93 -4.79 -1.65
N LEU A 51 3.38 -4.05 -0.64
CA LEU A 51 4.64 -3.31 -0.64
C LEU A 51 5.67 -3.95 0.30
N LEU A 52 6.90 -4.08 -0.16
CA LEU A 52 8.09 -4.39 0.64
C LEU A 52 8.87 -3.10 0.91
N ALA A 53 9.03 -2.75 2.18
CA ALA A 53 9.69 -1.51 2.61
C ALA A 53 10.55 -1.73 3.87
N ASN A 54 11.48 -0.80 4.14
CA ASN A 54 12.39 -0.88 5.30
C ASN A 54 11.75 -0.37 6.60
N HIS A 55 10.67 0.40 6.48
CA HIS A 55 9.85 0.90 7.58
C HIS A 55 8.37 0.81 7.20
N ALA A 56 7.48 0.89 8.19
CA ALA A 56 6.05 0.87 7.98
C ALA A 56 5.38 2.12 8.59
N PRO A 57 4.36 2.69 7.92
CA PRO A 57 3.49 3.70 8.51
C PRO A 57 2.54 3.05 9.53
N LYS A 58 1.61 3.83 10.08
CA LYS A 58 0.55 3.27 10.93
C LYS A 58 -0.46 2.46 10.10
N GLN A 59 -1.08 1.47 10.73
CA GLN A 59 -2.26 0.82 10.17
C GLN A 59 -3.38 1.84 9.96
N SER A 60 -4.16 1.68 8.89
CA SER A 60 -5.22 2.60 8.45
C SER A 60 -4.75 3.98 7.99
N ALA A 61 -3.44 4.26 7.99
CA ALA A 61 -2.90 5.50 7.42
C ALA A 61 -3.25 5.61 5.93
N LEU A 62 -3.58 6.82 5.51
CA LEU A 62 -3.85 7.16 4.11
C LEU A 62 -2.57 7.73 3.50
N LEU A 63 -2.13 7.17 2.38
CA LEU A 63 -0.91 7.56 1.69
C LEU A 63 -1.26 8.09 0.30
N GLN A 64 -0.71 9.25 -0.04
CA GLN A 64 -0.76 9.79 -1.40
C GLN A 64 0.63 9.71 -2.02
N GLY A 65 0.73 9.12 -3.21
CA GLY A 65 2.01 8.89 -3.84
C GLY A 65 1.95 8.53 -5.31
N GLN A 66 3.08 8.04 -5.82
CA GLN A 66 3.28 7.64 -7.20
C GLN A 66 3.56 6.14 -7.27
N LEU A 67 2.74 5.46 -8.04
CA LEU A 67 2.90 4.06 -8.40
C LEU A 67 3.63 3.96 -9.75
N ARG A 68 4.75 3.24 -9.78
CA ARG A 68 5.58 3.01 -10.96
C ARG A 68 5.60 1.53 -11.29
N LEU A 69 5.14 1.16 -12.48
CA LEU A 69 5.10 -0.22 -12.95
C LEU A 69 6.17 -0.47 -14.02
N PRO A 70 6.76 -1.67 -14.10
CA PRO A 70 7.68 -2.03 -15.17
C PRO A 70 7.04 -1.84 -16.55
N LYS A 71 7.84 -1.37 -17.52
CA LYS A 71 7.42 -1.17 -18.91
C LYS A 71 6.24 -0.19 -19.09
N MET A 72 5.89 0.58 -18.06
CA MET A 72 4.91 1.65 -18.15
C MET A 72 5.61 2.99 -17.92
N PRO A 73 5.65 3.89 -18.91
CA PRO A 73 6.37 5.16 -18.80
C PRO A 73 5.66 6.14 -17.86
N ALA A 74 4.36 5.92 -17.58
CA ALA A 74 3.58 6.76 -16.68
C ALA A 74 3.87 6.47 -15.21
N GLN A 75 3.83 7.52 -14.39
CA GLN A 75 3.70 7.40 -12.94
C GLN A 75 2.23 7.57 -12.61
N ILE A 76 1.61 6.60 -11.91
CA ILE A 76 0.19 6.65 -11.58
C ILE A 76 0.04 7.35 -10.22
N PRO A 77 -0.56 8.55 -10.15
CA PRO A 77 -0.93 9.17 -8.89
C PRO A 77 -1.92 8.25 -8.18
N THR A 78 -1.59 7.87 -6.95
CA THR A 78 -2.27 6.80 -6.25
C THR A 78 -2.56 7.21 -4.82
N LEU A 79 -3.83 7.05 -4.41
CA LEU A 79 -4.27 7.20 -3.03
C LEU A 79 -4.58 5.81 -2.45
N VAL A 80 -3.93 5.45 -1.35
CA VAL A 80 -4.07 4.11 -0.74
C VAL A 80 -4.16 4.16 0.76
N GLN A 81 -4.94 3.24 1.35
CA GLN A 81 -5.00 3.02 2.78
C GLN A 81 -4.21 1.76 3.17
N VAL A 82 -3.48 1.84 4.29
CA VAL A 82 -2.79 0.71 4.91
C VAL A 82 -3.81 -0.21 5.57
N ARG A 83 -3.89 -1.47 5.13
CA ARG A 83 -4.83 -2.47 5.67
C ARG A 83 -4.21 -3.41 6.68
N TRP A 84 -2.96 -3.83 6.45
CA TRP A 84 -2.21 -4.70 7.35
C TRP A 84 -0.70 -4.49 7.17
N ILE A 85 0.04 -4.81 8.22
CA ILE A 85 1.51 -4.72 8.27
C ILE A 85 2.00 -6.04 8.86
N ASP A 86 2.95 -6.66 8.18
CA ASP A 86 3.66 -7.86 8.61
C ASP A 86 5.17 -7.57 8.59
N ARG A 87 5.92 -8.13 9.53
CA ARG A 87 7.38 -7.92 9.65
C ARG A 87 8.09 -9.28 9.53
N PRO A 88 8.26 -9.80 8.30
CA PRO A 88 8.89 -11.11 8.09
C PRO A 88 10.38 -11.15 8.45
N SER A 89 11.05 -10.00 8.55
CA SER A 89 12.45 -9.92 9.00
C SER A 89 12.72 -8.61 9.73
N LEU A 90 13.82 -8.54 10.47
CA LEU A 90 14.22 -7.32 11.19
C LEU A 90 14.36 -6.10 10.27
N ARG A 91 14.64 -6.28 8.98
CA ARG A 91 14.91 -5.19 8.03
C ARG A 91 13.80 -4.92 7.02
N HIS A 92 12.77 -5.77 6.94
CA HIS A 92 11.74 -5.66 5.91
C HIS A 92 10.35 -5.82 6.48
N TYR A 93 9.47 -4.93 6.04
CA TYR A 93 8.03 -4.97 6.26
C TYR A 93 7.32 -5.39 4.97
N ARG A 94 6.25 -6.16 5.12
CA ARG A 94 5.22 -6.40 4.11
C ARG A 94 4.00 -5.58 4.49
N ILE A 95 3.55 -4.74 3.59
CA ILE A 95 2.47 -3.79 3.86
C ILE A 95 1.39 -4.00 2.80
N GLY A 96 0.19 -4.34 3.24
CA GLY A 96 -0.98 -4.41 2.38
C GLY A 96 -1.62 -3.05 2.21
N LEU A 97 -1.69 -2.57 0.97
CA LEU A 97 -2.27 -1.29 0.59
C LEU A 97 -3.53 -1.55 -0.25
N GLN A 98 -4.60 -0.82 0.05
CA GLN A 98 -5.87 -0.83 -0.69
C GLN A 98 -6.07 0.53 -1.35
N TYR A 99 -6.50 0.57 -2.61
CA TYR A 99 -6.84 1.84 -3.25
C TYR A 99 -8.03 2.50 -2.55
N ALA A 100 -7.94 3.82 -2.35
CA ALA A 100 -9.06 4.63 -1.87
C ALA A 100 -9.85 5.11 -3.10
N ILE A 101 -10.79 4.28 -3.53
CA ILE A 101 -11.72 4.49 -4.65
C ILE A 101 -13.14 4.37 -4.14
#